data_AF-A0AA41KBI0-F1
#
_entry.id   AF-A0AA41KBI0-F1
#
_cell.length_a   1.000
_cell.length_b   1.000
_cell.length_c   1.000
_cell.angle_alpha   90.00
_cell.angle_beta   90.00
_cell.angle_gamma   90.00
#
_symmetry.space_group_name_H-M   'P 1'
#
loop_
_entity.id
_entity.type
_entity.pdbx_description
1 polymer ?
#
loop_
_entity_poly.entity_id
_entity_poly.type
_entity_poly.pdbx_seq_one_letter_code
_entity_poly.pdbx_strand_id
1 'polypeptide(L)'
;MSDVSWLTVVAIAAGAQLAVLPGEKVQFIIAGLSTRFNPFLVVSAAGAAFAGWTALEVWLGSTVTTLLPGIVLDSLTAVMFVIFAVLLVRTAPAADDDGDAEPANAFTTDGGQLEVRVPVLDWRVPNALGGFLPIFAMMAFGEFGDKTQLVTVTLAAQYSAHASAIWAGEMLAIIPVSLVNALFFHRFAHRVDLRKAHFAGAALFLFFAADFVLKVTVGISVWETMLSALTAQLTA
;
A
#
# COMPACT_ATOMS: atom_id res chain seq x y z
N MET A 1 -11.09 9.63 28.66
CA MET A 1 -10.94 8.35 27.93
C MET A 1 -9.69 7.72 28.50
N SER A 2 -9.76 6.49 29.01
CA SER A 2 -8.65 5.78 29.67
C SER A 2 -7.32 6.00 28.95
N ASP A 3 -6.25 6.25 29.70
CA ASP A 3 -4.87 6.42 29.19
C ASP A 3 -4.45 5.18 28.39
N VAL A 4 -4.79 5.14 27.10
CA VAL A 4 -4.42 4.05 26.20
C VAL A 4 -2.91 4.09 26.10
N SER A 5 -2.25 2.97 26.43
CA SER A 5 -0.79 2.94 26.43
C SER A 5 -0.24 3.10 25.00
N TRP A 6 0.96 3.69 24.88
CA TRP A 6 1.66 3.82 23.60
C TRP A 6 1.73 2.47 22.86
N LEU A 7 2.07 1.38 23.57
CA LEU A 7 2.16 0.02 22.99
C LEU A 7 0.81 -0.49 22.50
N THR A 8 -0.30 -0.15 23.17
CA THR A 8 -1.64 -0.51 22.71
C THR A 8 -1.95 0.17 21.39
N VAL A 9 -1.62 1.46 21.24
CA VAL A 9 -1.82 2.17 19.96
C VAL A 9 -0.92 1.61 18.85
N VAL A 10 0.33 1.24 19.16
CA VAL A 10 1.21 0.53 18.20
C VAL A 10 0.54 -0.75 17.71
N ALA A 11 0.03 -1.58 18.63
CA ALA A 11 -0.60 -2.85 18.26
C ALA A 11 -1.88 -2.64 17.44
N ILE A 12 -2.68 -1.63 17.76
CA ILE A 12 -3.88 -1.25 16.99
C ILE A 12 -3.50 -0.82 15.57
N ALA A 13 -2.52 0.09 15.44
CA ALA A 13 -2.07 0.58 14.14
C ALA A 13 -1.44 -0.53 13.29
N ALA A 14 -0.59 -1.37 13.88
CA ALA A 14 -0.02 -2.53 13.21
C ALA A 14 -1.10 -3.52 12.75
N GLY A 15 -2.07 -3.82 13.61
CA GLY A 15 -3.18 -4.72 13.28
C GLY A 15 -4.08 -4.16 12.18
N ALA A 16 -4.40 -2.87 12.23
CA ALA A 16 -5.18 -2.20 11.19
C ALA A 16 -4.44 -2.20 9.84
N GLN A 17 -3.13 -1.93 9.86
CA GLN A 17 -2.31 -2.00 8.65
C GLN A 17 -2.32 -3.42 8.08
N LEU A 18 -1.99 -4.43 8.88
CA LEU A 18 -1.99 -5.85 8.46
C LEU A 18 -3.33 -6.30 7.87
N ALA A 19 -4.46 -5.78 8.35
CA ALA A 19 -5.78 -6.10 7.83
C ALA A 19 -6.02 -5.55 6.41
N VAL A 20 -5.34 -4.48 6.03
CA VAL A 20 -5.50 -3.79 4.74
C VAL A 20 -4.42 -4.18 3.72
N LEU A 21 -3.28 -4.73 4.16
CA LEU A 21 -2.20 -5.20 3.27
C LEU A 21 -2.59 -6.29 2.24
N PRO A 22 -3.52 -7.23 2.51
CA PRO A 22 -3.85 -8.26 1.53
C PRO A 22 -4.41 -7.66 0.23
N GLY A 23 -3.69 -7.89 -0.87
CA GLY A 23 -4.07 -7.35 -2.19
C GLY A 23 -3.74 -5.87 -2.39
N GLU A 24 -2.90 -5.28 -1.53
CA GLU A 24 -2.40 -3.92 -1.69
C GLU A 24 -1.60 -3.78 -3.01
N LYS A 25 -1.89 -2.73 -3.78
CA LYS A 25 -1.25 -2.43 -5.08
C LYS A 25 0.28 -2.39 -4.94
N VAL A 26 0.75 -1.80 -3.86
CA VAL A 26 2.17 -1.63 -3.56
C VAL A 26 2.89 -2.96 -3.41
N GLN A 27 2.28 -3.96 -2.76
CA GLN A 27 2.90 -5.27 -2.60
C GLN A 27 3.16 -5.96 -3.96
N PHE A 28 2.32 -5.71 -4.97
CA PHE A 28 2.58 -6.20 -6.33
C PHE A 28 3.74 -5.48 -7.01
N ILE A 29 3.89 -4.17 -6.79
CA ILE A 29 5.02 -3.39 -7.29
C ILE A 29 6.33 -3.90 -6.67
N ILE A 30 6.37 -4.08 -5.34
CA ILE A 30 7.52 -4.62 -4.62
C ILE A 30 7.89 -6.03 -5.12
N ALA A 31 6.88 -6.89 -5.30
CA ALA A 31 7.07 -8.24 -5.83
C ALA A 31 7.70 -8.20 -7.24
N GLY A 32 7.15 -7.41 -8.15
CA GLY A 32 7.64 -7.26 -9.52
C GLY A 32 9.06 -6.73 -9.58
N LEU A 33 9.35 -5.65 -8.87
CA LEU A 33 10.68 -5.05 -8.81
C LEU A 33 11.72 -6.00 -8.22
N SER A 34 11.37 -6.78 -7.20
CA SER A 34 12.31 -7.70 -6.52
C SER A 34 12.74 -8.88 -7.39
N THR A 35 12.03 -9.16 -8.49
CA THR A 35 12.47 -10.16 -9.48
C THR A 35 13.68 -9.71 -10.30
N ARG A 36 13.90 -8.40 -10.40
CA ARG A 36 14.95 -7.79 -11.25
C ARG A 36 15.97 -6.98 -10.45
N PHE A 37 15.56 -6.42 -9.32
CA PHE A 37 16.37 -5.57 -8.44
C PHE A 37 16.67 -6.27 -7.11
N ASN A 38 17.68 -5.77 -6.39
CA ASN A 38 18.01 -6.26 -5.05
C ASN A 38 16.83 -6.00 -4.09
N PRO A 39 16.30 -7.02 -3.39
CA PRO A 39 15.11 -6.89 -2.56
C PRO A 39 15.30 -5.90 -1.41
N PHE A 40 16.50 -5.78 -0.84
CA PHE A 40 16.79 -4.80 0.21
C PHE A 40 16.78 -3.36 -0.32
N LEU A 41 17.18 -3.16 -1.57
CA LEU A 41 17.10 -1.85 -2.22
C LEU A 41 15.64 -1.48 -2.50
N VAL A 42 14.85 -2.41 -3.02
CA VAL A 42 13.41 -2.20 -3.27
C VAL A 42 12.69 -1.86 -1.97
N VAL A 43 12.91 -2.66 -0.92
CA VAL A 43 12.23 -2.48 0.39
C VAL A 43 12.71 -1.21 1.10
N SER A 44 13.98 -0.82 0.97
CA SER A 44 14.45 0.43 1.57
C SER A 44 13.86 1.67 0.87
N ALA A 45 13.74 1.64 -0.45
CA ALA A 45 13.11 2.72 -1.22
C ALA A 45 11.59 2.79 -0.96
N ALA A 46 10.91 1.64 -0.99
CA ALA A 46 9.49 1.54 -0.64
C ALA A 46 9.23 1.96 0.80
N GLY A 47 10.02 1.45 1.75
CA GLY A 47 9.89 1.77 3.17
C GLY A 47 10.13 3.25 3.46
N ALA A 48 11.03 3.91 2.73
CA ALA A 48 11.22 5.35 2.85
C ALA A 48 10.02 6.16 2.33
N ALA A 49 9.38 5.70 1.24
CA ALA A 49 8.17 6.33 0.72
C ALA A 49 7.00 6.21 1.72
N PHE A 50 6.74 4.98 2.19
CA PHE A 50 5.74 4.72 3.23
C PHE A 50 6.00 5.52 4.51
N ALA A 51 7.24 5.54 5.00
CA ALA A 51 7.60 6.32 6.19
C ALA A 51 7.25 7.80 6.05
N GLY A 52 7.46 8.36 4.85
CA GLY A 52 7.13 9.74 4.51
C GLY A 52 5.63 9.97 4.47
N TRP A 53 4.88 9.09 3.79
CA TRP A 53 3.42 9.17 3.72
C TRP A 53 2.75 9.00 5.08
N THR A 54 3.10 7.96 5.83
CA THR A 54 2.58 7.75 7.19
C THR A 54 2.86 8.94 8.09
N ALA A 55 4.06 9.55 8.01
CA ALA A 55 4.35 10.74 8.80
C ALA A 55 3.46 11.93 8.40
N LEU A 56 3.23 12.13 7.10
CA LEU A 56 2.35 13.18 6.59
C LEU A 56 0.89 12.94 7.01
N GLU A 57 0.40 11.72 6.91
CA GLU A 57 -0.96 11.31 7.26
C GLU A 57 -1.22 11.43 8.76
N VAL A 58 -0.26 10.99 9.58
CA VAL A 58 -0.33 11.15 11.03
C VAL A 58 -0.30 12.63 11.41
N TRP A 59 0.58 13.43 10.80
CA TRP A 59 0.61 14.87 11.01
C TRP A 59 -0.71 15.53 10.59
N LEU A 60 -1.24 15.16 9.42
CA LEU A 60 -2.51 15.67 8.91
C LEU A 60 -3.66 15.31 9.86
N GLY A 61 -3.82 14.02 10.20
CA GLY A 61 -4.90 13.54 11.05
C GLY A 61 -4.84 14.10 12.47
N SER A 62 -3.65 14.22 13.06
CA SER A 62 -3.48 14.79 14.41
C SER A 62 -3.69 16.32 14.44
N THR A 63 -3.33 17.02 13.36
CA THR A 63 -3.52 18.49 13.26
C THR A 63 -4.97 18.84 12.95
N VAL A 64 -5.64 18.06 12.11
CA VAL A 64 -7.03 18.28 11.66
C VAL A 64 -8.05 18.16 12.81
N THR A 65 -7.68 17.56 13.95
CA THR A 65 -8.57 17.41 15.12
C THR A 65 -8.73 18.62 16.04
N THR A 66 -8.37 19.84 15.63
CA THR A 66 -8.65 21.05 16.43
C THR A 66 -9.73 21.98 15.87
N LEU A 67 -10.22 21.79 14.63
CA LEU A 67 -11.12 22.76 14.01
C LEU A 67 -12.28 22.24 13.14
N LEU A 68 -12.46 20.93 12.92
CA LEU A 68 -13.40 20.44 11.88
C LEU A 68 -14.50 19.48 12.40
N PRO A 69 -15.80 19.89 12.33
CA PRO A 69 -16.95 18.98 12.49
C PRO A 69 -16.93 17.90 11.39
N GLY A 70 -17.44 16.70 11.68
CA GLY A 70 -17.36 15.53 10.80
C GLY A 70 -17.79 15.78 9.33
N ILE A 71 -18.74 16.68 9.09
CA ILE A 71 -19.19 17.03 7.74
C ILE A 71 -18.10 17.68 6.85
N VAL A 72 -17.09 18.29 7.46
CA VAL A 72 -15.97 18.90 6.71
C VAL A 72 -14.94 17.85 6.32
N LEU A 73 -14.78 16.78 7.11
CA LEU A 73 -13.95 15.63 6.72
C LEU A 73 -14.55 14.92 5.50
N ASP A 74 -15.87 14.76 5.46
CA ASP A 74 -16.59 14.20 4.31
C ASP A 74 -16.47 15.10 3.07
N SER A 75 -16.55 16.42 3.27
CA SER A 75 -16.41 17.40 2.19
C SER A 75 -14.98 17.45 1.63
N LEU A 76 -13.95 17.35 2.48
CA LEU A 76 -12.55 17.29 2.09
C LEU A 76 -12.26 16.02 1.29
N THR A 77 -12.80 14.89 1.76
CA THR A 77 -12.71 13.59 1.06
C THR A 77 -13.37 13.67 -0.31
N ALA A 78 -14.56 14.27 -0.43
CA ALA A 78 -15.25 14.49 -1.69
C ALA A 78 -14.46 15.41 -2.65
N VAL A 79 -13.86 16.49 -2.14
CA VAL A 79 -13.01 17.39 -2.94
C VAL A 79 -11.73 16.70 -3.41
N MET A 80 -11.10 15.88 -2.56
CA MET A 80 -9.95 15.07 -2.95
C MET A 80 -10.30 14.02 -4.01
N PHE A 81 -11.45 13.34 -3.88
CA PHE A 81 -11.93 12.44 -4.93
C PHE A 81 -12.19 13.16 -6.26
N VAL A 82 -12.69 14.40 -6.23
CA VAL A 82 -12.87 15.22 -7.44
C VAL A 82 -11.51 15.63 -8.04
N ILE A 83 -10.57 16.08 -7.21
CA ILE A 83 -9.22 16.43 -7.66
C ILE A 83 -8.53 15.20 -8.26
N PHE A 84 -8.67 14.03 -7.63
CA PHE A 84 -8.08 12.77 -8.09
C PHE A 84 -8.75 12.24 -9.35
N ALA A 85 -10.08 12.33 -9.45
CA ALA A 85 -10.79 12.00 -10.68
C ALA A 85 -10.32 12.89 -11.85
N VAL A 86 -10.13 14.19 -11.61
CA VAL A 86 -9.61 15.12 -12.62
C VAL A 86 -8.16 14.79 -12.99
N LEU A 87 -7.31 14.47 -12.02
CA LEU A 87 -5.92 14.08 -12.29
C LEU A 87 -5.84 12.76 -13.05
N LEU A 88 -6.62 11.74 -12.67
CA LEU A 88 -6.70 10.43 -13.35
C LEU A 88 -7.16 10.56 -14.80
N VAL A 89 -8.21 11.36 -15.05
CA VAL A 89 -8.73 11.64 -16.39
C VAL A 89 -7.69 12.37 -17.24
N ARG A 90 -6.91 13.27 -16.64
CA ARG A 90 -5.82 13.98 -17.35
C ARG A 90 -4.60 13.11 -17.62
N THR A 91 -4.40 12.05 -16.84
CA THR A 91 -3.29 11.10 -17.01
C THR A 91 -3.69 9.85 -17.80
N ALA A 92 -4.93 9.77 -18.31
CA ALA A 92 -5.39 8.65 -19.11
C ALA A 92 -4.77 8.69 -20.53
N PRO A 93 -4.09 7.62 -20.99
CA PRO A 93 -3.56 7.53 -22.35
C PRO A 93 -4.67 7.57 -23.41
N ALA A 94 -4.36 8.08 -24.60
CA ALA A 94 -5.32 8.18 -25.71
C ALA A 94 -5.63 6.81 -26.34
N ALA A 95 -6.85 6.69 -26.88
CA ALA A 95 -7.49 5.42 -27.26
C ALA A 95 -6.92 4.70 -28.50
N ASP A 96 -5.88 5.23 -29.15
CA ASP A 96 -5.30 4.66 -30.38
C ASP A 96 -3.92 3.98 -30.16
N ASP A 97 -3.53 3.71 -28.91
CA ASP A 97 -2.34 2.92 -28.59
C ASP A 97 -2.73 1.44 -28.38
N ASP A 98 -3.02 0.78 -29.49
CA ASP A 98 -3.31 -0.66 -29.54
C ASP A 98 -2.06 -1.47 -29.21
N GLY A 99 -1.99 -1.94 -27.98
CA GLY A 99 -1.14 -3.05 -27.57
C GLY A 99 0.01 -2.66 -26.65
N ASP A 100 -0.30 -2.44 -25.38
CA ASP A 100 0.49 -2.88 -24.22
C ASP A 100 -0.18 -2.33 -22.95
N ALA A 101 -1.01 -3.13 -22.29
CA ALA A 101 -1.39 -2.86 -20.90
C ALA A 101 -0.17 -3.17 -20.00
N GLU A 102 0.88 -2.37 -20.14
CA GLU A 102 2.05 -2.36 -19.26
C GLU A 102 1.72 -1.67 -17.93
N PRO A 103 2.26 -2.14 -16.80
CA PRO A 103 2.06 -1.51 -15.51
C PRO A 103 2.51 -0.04 -15.58
N ALA A 104 1.57 0.86 -15.28
CA ALA A 104 1.71 2.31 -15.45
C ALA A 104 3.10 2.81 -15.01
N ASN A 105 3.94 3.06 -16.03
CA ASN A 105 5.22 3.74 -16.04
C ASN A 105 6.44 2.99 -15.46
N ALA A 106 6.61 1.72 -15.80
CA ALA A 106 7.88 0.99 -15.62
C ALA A 106 8.40 0.43 -16.95
N PHE A 107 8.78 1.28 -17.91
CA PHE A 107 9.49 0.83 -19.10
C PHE A 107 10.89 0.36 -18.69
N THR A 108 11.13 -0.94 -18.77
CA THR A 108 12.45 -1.52 -18.48
C THR A 108 13.30 -1.46 -19.74
N THR A 109 14.28 -0.55 -19.79
CA THR A 109 15.39 -0.69 -20.75
C THR A 109 16.34 -1.79 -20.25
N ASP A 110 16.67 -2.67 -21.16
CA ASP A 110 17.58 -3.83 -21.24
C ASP A 110 18.98 -3.74 -20.56
N GLY A 111 19.18 -2.85 -19.59
CA GLY A 111 20.40 -2.69 -18.79
C GLY A 111 20.21 -2.60 -17.27
N GLY A 112 19.04 -2.93 -16.74
CA GLY A 112 18.77 -2.87 -15.29
C GLY A 112 18.52 -1.45 -14.75
N GLN A 113 18.18 -0.50 -15.61
CA GLN A 113 17.79 0.84 -15.20
C GLN A 113 16.27 0.96 -15.18
N LEU A 114 15.72 1.34 -14.02
CA LEU A 114 14.30 1.65 -13.87
C LEU A 114 14.06 3.07 -14.38
N GLU A 115 13.31 3.24 -15.47
CA GLU A 115 12.90 4.56 -15.93
C GLU A 115 11.56 4.94 -15.30
N VAL A 116 11.60 5.90 -14.37
CA VAL A 116 10.41 6.43 -13.70
C VAL A 116 10.22 7.88 -14.08
N ARG A 117 8.98 8.25 -14.40
CA ARG A 117 8.61 9.62 -14.72
C ARG A 117 7.60 10.13 -13.70
N VAL A 118 7.80 11.35 -13.24
CA VAL A 118 6.88 12.01 -12.34
C VAL A 118 5.58 12.29 -13.10
N PRO A 119 4.41 11.83 -12.61
CA PRO A 119 3.13 12.15 -13.22
C PRO A 119 2.95 13.68 -13.33
N VAL A 120 2.31 14.16 -14.39
CA VAL A 120 2.00 15.59 -14.65
C VAL A 120 3.18 16.46 -15.12
N LEU A 121 4.39 16.26 -14.59
CA LEU A 121 5.57 17.06 -14.97
C LEU A 121 6.41 16.42 -16.08
N ASP A 122 6.14 15.16 -16.44
CA ASP A 122 6.92 14.32 -17.38
C ASP A 122 8.44 14.31 -17.12
N TRP A 123 8.81 14.65 -15.89
CA TRP A 123 10.21 14.73 -15.51
C TRP A 123 10.74 13.33 -15.25
N ARG A 124 11.80 12.96 -15.99
CA ARG A 124 12.53 11.71 -15.78
C ARG A 124 13.27 11.77 -14.45
N VAL A 125 12.91 10.86 -13.55
CA VAL A 125 13.62 10.69 -12.29
C VAL A 125 15.02 10.18 -12.62
N PRO A 126 16.09 10.90 -12.21
CA PRO A 126 17.44 10.47 -12.49
C PRO A 126 17.70 9.14 -11.80
N ASN A 127 18.45 8.26 -12.46
CA ASN A 127 18.92 7.00 -11.86
C ASN A 127 20.08 7.27 -10.88
N ALA A 128 19.80 8.05 -9.85
CA ALA A 128 20.71 8.32 -8.75
C ALA A 128 20.53 7.25 -7.66
N LEU A 129 21.59 7.01 -6.89
CA LEU A 129 21.59 6.05 -5.77
C LEU A 129 21.24 4.61 -6.20
N GLY A 130 21.69 4.18 -7.39
CA GLY A 130 21.62 2.78 -7.82
C GLY A 130 20.20 2.22 -8.00
N GLY A 131 19.25 3.04 -8.42
CA GLY A 131 17.84 2.64 -8.59
C GLY A 131 16.94 2.96 -7.39
N PHE A 132 17.50 3.38 -6.26
CA PHE A 132 16.72 3.78 -5.09
C PHE A 132 15.76 4.93 -5.41
N LEU A 133 16.25 6.01 -6.03
CA LEU A 133 15.44 7.21 -6.27
C LEU A 133 14.27 6.97 -7.24
N PRO A 134 14.47 6.26 -8.38
CA PRO A 134 13.35 5.83 -9.23
C PRO A 134 12.30 4.99 -8.49
N ILE A 135 12.73 3.99 -7.70
CA ILE A 135 11.80 3.13 -6.96
C ILE A 135 11.05 3.95 -5.90
N PHE A 136 11.77 4.77 -5.13
CA PHE A 136 11.17 5.67 -4.13
C PHE A 136 10.11 6.57 -4.77
N ALA A 137 10.41 7.19 -5.91
CA ALA A 137 9.47 8.05 -6.61
C ALA A 137 8.25 7.26 -7.10
N MET A 138 8.45 6.09 -7.71
CA MET A 138 7.35 5.22 -8.16
C MET A 138 6.44 4.83 -7.01
N MET A 139 7.00 4.51 -5.85
CA MET A 139 6.26 4.16 -4.65
C MET A 139 5.51 5.37 -4.08
N ALA A 140 6.20 6.50 -3.90
CA ALA A 140 5.62 7.72 -3.35
C ALA A 140 4.46 8.26 -4.21
N PHE A 141 4.57 8.25 -5.53
CA PHE A 141 3.45 8.65 -6.40
C PHE A 141 2.41 7.55 -6.56
N GLY A 142 2.81 6.28 -6.45
CA GLY A 142 1.94 5.12 -6.61
C GLY A 142 1.00 4.86 -5.43
N GLU A 143 1.40 5.26 -4.22
CA GLU A 143 0.67 5.17 -2.94
C GLU A 143 -0.38 6.26 -2.75
N PHE A 144 -0.38 7.27 -3.60
CA PHE A 144 -1.27 8.41 -3.44
C PHE A 144 -2.75 8.00 -3.56
N GLY A 145 -3.52 8.28 -2.50
CA GLY A 145 -4.94 7.95 -2.43
C GLY A 145 -5.24 6.48 -2.10
N ASP A 146 -4.29 5.74 -1.54
CA ASP A 146 -4.51 4.36 -1.14
C ASP A 146 -5.39 4.24 0.14
N LYS A 147 -5.98 3.05 0.33
CA LYS A 147 -6.88 2.74 1.44
C LYS A 147 -6.18 2.81 2.79
N THR A 148 -4.87 2.53 2.81
CA THR A 148 -4.01 2.64 3.99
C THR A 148 -4.00 4.08 4.54
N GLN A 149 -3.93 5.08 3.66
CA GLN A 149 -3.92 6.50 4.05
C GLN A 149 -5.19 6.90 4.83
N LEU A 150 -6.36 6.39 4.42
CA LEU A 150 -7.62 6.66 5.12
C LEU A 150 -7.62 6.06 6.54
N VAL A 151 -7.07 4.85 6.70
CA VAL A 151 -6.93 4.19 8.00
C VAL A 151 -5.98 4.99 8.89
N THR A 152 -4.81 5.38 8.39
CA THR A 152 -3.79 6.15 9.11
C THR A 152 -4.32 7.50 9.58
N VAL A 153 -4.96 8.27 8.69
CA VAL A 153 -5.58 9.57 9.04
C VAL A 153 -6.68 9.39 10.10
N THR A 154 -7.50 8.35 9.97
CA THR A 154 -8.58 8.06 10.92
C THR A 154 -8.04 7.62 12.29
N LEU A 155 -6.96 6.84 12.33
CA LEU A 155 -6.27 6.48 13.57
C LEU A 155 -5.63 7.71 14.21
N ALA A 156 -5.01 8.58 13.42
CA ALA A 156 -4.39 9.81 13.91
C ALA A 156 -5.41 10.82 14.45
N ALA A 157 -6.62 10.85 13.90
CA ALA A 157 -7.72 11.64 14.46
C ALA A 157 -8.23 11.06 15.81
N GLN A 158 -8.31 9.73 15.92
CA GLN A 158 -8.79 9.07 17.15
C GLN A 158 -7.76 9.07 18.28
N TYR A 159 -6.48 8.94 17.94
CA TYR A 159 -5.37 8.85 18.89
C TYR A 159 -4.35 9.98 18.65
N SER A 160 -4.83 11.23 18.57
CA SER A 160 -4.03 12.42 18.21
C SER A 160 -2.81 12.66 19.11
N ALA A 161 -2.88 12.27 20.39
CA ALA A 161 -1.74 12.34 21.31
C ALA A 161 -0.67 11.24 21.10
N HIS A 162 -0.93 10.25 20.23
CA HIS A 162 -0.11 9.06 20.03
C HIS A 162 0.43 8.92 18.60
N ALA A 163 0.68 10.05 17.94
CA ALA A 163 1.23 10.12 16.58
C ALA A 163 2.44 9.18 16.37
N SER A 164 3.40 9.18 17.30
CA SER A 164 4.59 8.32 17.21
C SER A 164 4.27 6.82 17.34
N ALA A 165 3.21 6.45 18.06
CA ALA A 165 2.79 5.06 18.19
C ALA A 165 2.15 4.55 16.89
N ILE A 166 1.31 5.37 16.25
CA ILE A 166 0.67 5.02 14.98
C ILE A 166 1.73 4.79 13.91
N TRP A 167 2.64 5.75 13.76
CA TRP A 167 3.76 5.65 12.81
C TRP A 167 4.59 4.39 13.08
N ALA A 168 4.95 4.12 14.33
CA ALA A 168 5.72 2.93 14.67
C ALA A 168 4.96 1.63 14.35
N GLY A 169 3.67 1.55 14.67
CA GLY A 169 2.84 0.37 14.40
C GLY A 169 2.70 0.07 12.91
N GLU A 170 2.44 1.09 12.09
CA GLU A 170 2.33 0.93 10.64
C GLU A 170 3.66 0.50 10.01
N MET A 171 4.77 1.13 10.43
CA MET A 171 6.12 0.76 9.97
C MET A 171 6.50 -0.67 10.38
N LEU A 172 6.14 -1.09 11.60
CA LEU A 172 6.37 -2.44 12.10
C LEU A 172 5.56 -3.50 11.33
N ALA A 173 4.43 -3.13 10.72
CA ALA A 173 3.63 -4.03 9.89
C ALA A 173 4.16 -4.06 8.44
N ILE A 174 4.32 -2.90 7.80
CA ILE A 174 4.60 -2.81 6.37
C ILE A 174 6.01 -3.29 6.00
N ILE A 175 7.04 -2.97 6.81
CA ILE A 175 8.43 -3.28 6.47
C ILE A 175 8.69 -4.79 6.47
N PRO A 176 8.33 -5.57 7.51
CA PRO A 176 8.57 -7.01 7.52
C PRO A 176 7.78 -7.74 6.43
N VAL A 177 6.51 -7.35 6.20
CA VAL A 177 5.67 -7.95 5.14
C VAL A 177 6.28 -7.70 3.77
N SER A 178 6.67 -6.44 3.50
CA SER A 178 7.33 -6.06 2.26
C SER A 178 8.66 -6.78 2.06
N LEU A 179 9.44 -6.98 3.13
CA LEU A 179 10.69 -7.71 3.07
C LEU A 179 10.49 -9.19 2.75
N VAL A 180 9.54 -9.85 3.42
CA VAL A 180 9.21 -11.26 3.15
C VAL A 180 8.73 -11.43 1.71
N ASN A 181 7.85 -10.54 1.25
CA ASN A 181 7.33 -10.51 -0.11
C ASN A 181 8.48 -10.32 -1.14
N ALA A 182 9.34 -9.32 -0.93
CA ALA A 182 10.49 -9.05 -1.79
C ALA A 182 11.47 -10.22 -1.85
N LEU A 183 11.83 -10.81 -0.70
CA LEU A 183 12.74 -11.95 -0.64
C LEU A 183 12.15 -13.20 -1.33
N PHE A 184 10.84 -13.44 -1.16
CA PHE A 184 10.15 -14.52 -1.83
C PHE A 184 10.25 -14.38 -3.35
N PHE A 185 9.84 -13.23 -3.90
CA PHE A 185 9.87 -13.02 -5.34
C PHE A 185 11.31 -12.94 -5.89
N HIS A 186 12.26 -12.39 -5.15
CA HIS A 186 13.67 -12.41 -5.54
C HIS A 186 14.22 -13.84 -5.64
N ARG A 187 13.91 -14.70 -4.65
CA ARG A 187 14.44 -16.07 -4.58
C ARG A 187 13.75 -17.04 -5.52
N PHE A 188 12.48 -16.81 -5.82
CA PHE A 188 11.65 -17.73 -6.61
C PHE A 188 11.28 -17.18 -8.00
N ALA A 189 11.71 -15.98 -8.39
CA ALA A 189 11.46 -15.38 -9.70
C ALA A 189 11.69 -16.34 -10.88
N HIS A 190 12.79 -17.11 -10.85
CA HIS A 190 13.16 -18.06 -11.91
C HIS A 190 12.25 -19.30 -12.00
N ARG A 191 11.33 -19.50 -11.05
CA ARG A 191 10.31 -20.57 -11.07
C ARG A 191 8.89 -20.04 -11.19
N VAL A 192 8.71 -18.73 -11.16
CA VAL A 192 7.40 -18.08 -11.19
C VAL A 192 7.10 -17.67 -12.63
N ASP A 193 6.21 -18.41 -13.26
CA ASP A 193 5.58 -18.02 -14.52
C ASP A 193 4.67 -16.80 -14.23
N LEU A 194 5.02 -15.63 -14.75
CA LEU A 194 4.32 -14.36 -14.51
C LEU A 194 2.83 -14.44 -14.89
N ARG A 195 2.47 -15.28 -15.87
CA ARG A 195 1.09 -15.52 -16.28
C ARG A 195 0.34 -16.31 -15.20
N LYS A 196 0.97 -17.32 -14.61
CA LYS A 196 0.41 -18.08 -13.48
C LYS A 196 0.31 -17.22 -12.23
N ALA A 197 1.27 -16.33 -11.99
CA ALA A 197 1.22 -15.37 -10.90
C ALA A 197 0.02 -14.40 -11.05
N HIS A 198 -0.23 -13.91 -12.27
CA HIS A 198 -1.44 -13.10 -12.56
C HIS A 198 -2.72 -13.88 -12.31
N PHE A 199 -2.83 -15.12 -12.79
CA PHE A 199 -4.01 -15.94 -12.53
C PHE A 199 -4.17 -16.31 -11.05
N ALA A 200 -3.08 -16.55 -10.32
CA ALA A 200 -3.12 -16.81 -8.89
C ALA A 200 -3.54 -15.56 -8.10
N GLY A 201 -3.03 -14.37 -8.46
CA GLY A 201 -3.48 -13.10 -7.90
C GLY A 201 -4.96 -12.84 -8.19
N ALA A 202 -5.41 -13.04 -9.42
CA ALA A 202 -6.81 -12.92 -9.80
C ALA A 202 -7.70 -13.90 -9.02
N ALA A 203 -7.26 -15.14 -8.83
CA ALA A 203 -7.97 -16.14 -8.03
C ALA A 203 -8.03 -15.75 -6.54
N LEU A 204 -6.96 -15.21 -5.98
CA LEU A 204 -6.92 -14.72 -4.60
C LEU A 204 -7.88 -13.53 -4.40
N PHE A 205 -7.89 -12.58 -5.33
CA PHE A 205 -8.84 -11.47 -5.31
C PHE A 205 -10.29 -11.94 -5.43
N LEU A 206 -10.54 -12.90 -6.34
CA LEU A 206 -11.87 -13.48 -6.50
C LEU A 206 -12.31 -14.23 -5.24
N PHE A 207 -11.38 -14.93 -4.58
CA PHE A 207 -11.63 -15.58 -3.30
C PHE A 207 -12.05 -14.57 -2.23
N PHE A 208 -11.28 -13.49 -2.03
CA PHE A 208 -11.63 -12.48 -1.02
C PHE A 208 -12.93 -11.73 -1.37
N ALA A 209 -13.20 -11.48 -2.64
CA ALA A 209 -14.45 -10.89 -3.09
C ALA A 209 -15.64 -11.83 -2.80
N ALA A 210 -15.50 -13.12 -3.09
CA ALA A 210 -16.52 -14.12 -2.80
C ALA A 210 -16.72 -14.32 -1.28
N ASP A 211 -15.64 -14.35 -0.50
CA ASP A 211 -15.68 -14.46 0.96
C ASP A 211 -16.42 -13.25 1.58
N PHE A 212 -16.14 -12.05 1.09
CA PHE A 212 -16.84 -10.84 1.51
C PHE A 212 -18.34 -10.91 1.19
N VAL A 213 -18.70 -11.31 -0.03
CA VAL A 213 -20.11 -11.47 -0.43
C VAL A 213 -20.80 -12.51 0.45
N LEU A 214 -20.16 -13.66 0.69
CA LEU A 214 -20.67 -14.71 1.55
C LEU A 214 -20.88 -14.21 3.00
N LYS A 215 -19.92 -13.43 3.51
CA LYS A 215 -20.02 -12.83 4.84
C LYS A 215 -21.18 -11.84 4.92
N VAL A 216 -21.37 -10.99 3.92
CA VAL A 216 -22.43 -9.97 3.93
C VAL A 216 -23.82 -10.60 3.75
N THR A 217 -23.93 -11.61 2.87
CA THR A 217 -25.22 -12.21 2.51
C THR A 217 -25.67 -13.33 3.46
N VAL A 218 -24.71 -14.11 3.97
CA VAL A 218 -24.98 -15.32 4.78
C VAL A 218 -24.43 -15.19 6.21
N GLY A 219 -23.60 -14.19 6.50
CA GLY A 219 -22.98 -14.01 7.82
C GLY A 219 -21.78 -14.91 8.07
N ILE A 220 -21.26 -15.60 7.05
CA ILE A 220 -20.17 -16.59 7.17
C ILE A 220 -18.95 -16.10 6.39
N SER A 221 -17.78 -16.01 7.04
CA SER A 221 -16.49 -15.82 6.38
C SER A 221 -15.63 -17.08 6.54
N VAL A 222 -15.22 -17.65 5.42
CA VAL A 222 -14.29 -18.78 5.33
C VAL A 222 -12.92 -18.35 5.84
N TRP A 223 -12.48 -17.14 5.48
CA TRP A 223 -11.19 -16.59 5.93
C TRP A 223 -11.13 -16.42 7.45
N GLU A 224 -12.13 -15.78 8.06
CA GLU A 224 -12.18 -15.57 9.52
C GLU A 224 -12.28 -16.89 10.28
N THR A 225 -13.02 -17.86 9.73
CA THR A 225 -13.16 -19.20 10.33
C THR A 225 -11.81 -19.92 10.33
N MET A 226 -11.07 -19.89 9.22
CA MET A 226 -9.73 -20.47 9.14
C MET A 226 -8.75 -19.82 10.12
N LEU A 227 -8.71 -18.49 10.18
CA LEU A 227 -7.86 -17.75 11.12
C LEU A 227 -8.19 -18.10 12.57
N SER A 228 -9.48 -18.19 12.90
CA SER A 228 -9.93 -18.55 14.25
C SER A 228 -9.49 -19.95 14.64
N ALA A 229 -9.59 -20.92 13.73
CA ALA A 229 -9.14 -22.29 13.96
C ALA A 229 -7.62 -22.39 14.15
N LEU A 230 -6.84 -21.66 13.34
CA LEU A 230 -5.39 -21.56 13.47
C LEU A 230 -4.95 -20.93 14.80
N THR A 231 -5.61 -19.84 15.18
CA THR A 231 -5.30 -19.13 16.43
C THR A 231 -5.62 -20.02 17.63
N ALA A 232 -6.74 -20.75 17.59
CA ALA A 232 -7.11 -21.68 18.64
C ALA A 232 -6.06 -22.79 18.85
N GLN A 233 -5.42 -23.28 17.78
CA GLN A 233 -4.34 -24.27 17.89
C GLN A 233 -3.04 -23.71 18.44
N LEU A 234 -2.77 -22.41 18.24
CA LEU A 234 -1.57 -21.76 18.76
C LEU A 234 -1.69 -21.36 20.23
N THR A 235 -2.92 -21.22 20.73
CA THR A 235 -3.21 -20.89 22.14
C THR A 235 -3.58 -22.10 23.01
N ALA A 236 -3.65 -23.30 22.41
CA ALA A 236 -3.89 -24.57 23.11
C ALA A 236 -2.57 -25.26 23.48
#